data_AF-A0A7S1DUW8-F1
#
_entry.id   AF-A0A7S1DUW8-F1
#
_cell.length_a   1.000
_cell.length_b   1.000
_cell.length_c   1.000
_cell.angle_alpha   90.00
_cell.angle_beta   90.00
_cell.angle_gamma   90.00
#
_symmetry.space_group_name_H-M   'P 1'
#
loop_
_entity.id
_entity.type
_entity.pdbx_description
1 polymer ?
#
loop_
_entity_poly.entity_id
_entity_poly.type
_entity_poly.pdbx_seq_one_letter_code
_entity_poly.pdbx_strand_id
1 'polypeptide(L)'
;ADYTWGVREPVSLPNPMLMFDDLSAGYRTDDGDKIIVRGVDRSVLAGQRIGILGANGQGKSTLVKTIARAQAPMAGTMTEGKGLSIGYFAQQELDVLRLDEGPLEHMVRLARDVGPPGREQELRDFLG
;
A
#
# COMPACT_ATOMS: atom_id res chain seq x y z
N ALA A 1 27.45 -6.96 12.50
CA ALA A 1 26.98 -5.69 11.94
C ALA A 1 25.53 -5.54 12.36
N ASP A 2 25.24 -4.56 13.21
CA ASP A 2 23.90 -4.36 13.77
C ASP A 2 23.06 -3.57 12.76
N TYR A 3 22.21 -4.28 12.03
CA TYR A 3 21.28 -3.67 11.09
C TYR A 3 20.05 -3.17 11.86
N THR A 4 19.75 -1.87 11.76
CA THR A 4 18.55 -1.28 12.36
C THR A 4 17.54 -1.02 11.26
N TRP A 5 16.34 -1.57 11.38
CA TRP A 5 15.24 -1.33 10.46
C TRP A 5 14.24 -0.35 11.06
N GLY A 6 13.78 0.62 10.27
CA GLY A 6 12.75 1.56 10.67
C GLY A 6 12.05 2.17 9.45
N VAL A 7 10.77 2.50 9.61
CA VAL A 7 10.05 3.32 8.64
C VAL A 7 10.29 4.79 9.00
N ARG A 8 10.55 5.63 8.01
CA ARG A 8 10.69 7.08 8.24
C ARG A 8 9.44 7.64 8.91
N GLU A 9 9.63 8.59 9.81
CA GLU A 9 8.51 9.30 10.41
C GLU A 9 7.70 10.02 9.31
N PRO A 10 6.37 9.84 9.28
CA PRO A 10 5.52 10.48 8.29
C PRO A 10 5.47 11.99 8.53
N VAL A 11 5.51 12.76 7.43
CA VAL A 11 5.41 14.22 7.46
C VAL A 11 4.03 14.70 7.94
N SER A 12 2.99 13.88 7.76
CA SER A 12 1.62 14.17 8.20
C SER A 12 0.97 12.89 8.75
N LEU A 13 0.27 13.03 9.88
CA LEU A 13 -0.56 11.99 10.49
C LEU A 13 -1.97 12.53 10.68
N PRO A 14 -2.78 12.59 9.61
CA PRO A 14 -4.14 13.09 9.72
C PRO A 14 -4.97 12.18 10.63
N ASN A 15 -5.95 12.75 11.32
CA ASN A 15 -6.88 12.01 12.14
C ASN A 15 -8.32 12.47 11.82
N PRO A 16 -9.18 11.62 11.23
CA PRO A 16 -8.94 10.22 10.85
C PRO A 16 -7.96 10.08 9.67
N MET A 17 -7.25 8.95 9.60
CA MET A 17 -6.38 8.61 8.45
C MET A 17 -7.22 8.13 7.28
N LEU A 18 -8.12 7.18 7.52
CA LEU A 18 -9.03 6.64 6.52
C LEU A 18 -10.43 6.55 7.10
N MET A 19 -11.43 6.79 6.26
CA MET A 19 -12.84 6.51 6.56
C MET A 19 -13.46 5.74 5.41
N PHE A 20 -14.19 4.69 5.74
CA PHE A 20 -14.96 3.88 4.82
C PHE A 20 -16.44 4.05 5.14
N ASP A 21 -17.24 4.28 4.11
CA ASP A 21 -18.70 4.40 4.16
C ASP A 21 -19.29 3.47 3.09
N ASP A 22 -19.99 2.43 3.55
CA ASP A 22 -20.54 1.30 2.79
C ASP A 22 -19.58 0.73 1.73
N LEU A 23 -18.28 0.69 2.05
CA LEU A 23 -17.27 0.34 1.07
C LEU A 23 -17.41 -1.13 0.65
N SER A 24 -17.48 -1.36 -0.66
CA SER A 24 -17.47 -2.68 -1.28
C SER A 24 -16.26 -2.87 -2.19
N ALA A 25 -15.61 -4.03 -2.09
CA ALA A 25 -14.39 -4.36 -2.82
C ALA A 25 -14.49 -5.70 -3.53
N GLY A 26 -13.86 -5.81 -4.70
CA GLY A 26 -13.92 -7.01 -5.54
C GLY A 26 -13.22 -6.81 -6.87
N TYR A 27 -13.68 -7.56 -7.88
CA TYR A 27 -13.05 -7.59 -9.20
C TYR A 27 -14.12 -7.40 -10.28
N ARG A 28 -13.80 -6.58 -11.27
CA ARG A 28 -14.55 -6.48 -12.53
C ARG A 28 -13.96 -7.48 -13.51
N THR A 29 -14.79 -8.40 -14.01
CA THR A 29 -14.39 -9.46 -14.95
C THR A 29 -15.27 -9.42 -16.19
N ASP A 30 -14.89 -10.11 -17.26
CA ASP A 30 -15.69 -10.20 -18.49
C ASP A 30 -17.06 -10.85 -18.22
N ASP A 31 -17.12 -11.78 -17.26
CA ASP A 31 -18.35 -12.43 -16.79
C ASP A 31 -19.18 -11.55 -15.83
N GLY A 32 -18.72 -10.33 -15.55
CA GLY A 32 -19.38 -9.33 -14.71
C GLY A 32 -18.63 -8.96 -13.43
N ASP A 33 -19.30 -8.14 -12.61
CA ASP A 33 -18.77 -7.60 -11.35
C ASP A 33 -18.86 -8.64 -10.22
N LYS A 34 -17.71 -9.04 -9.66
CA LYS A 34 -17.61 -9.97 -8.53
C LYS A 34 -17.20 -9.25 -7.25
N ILE A 35 -18.18 -8.92 -6.43
CA ILE A 35 -17.97 -8.29 -5.12
C ILE A 35 -17.57 -9.36 -4.09
N ILE A 36 -16.42 -9.16 -3.42
CA ILE A 36 -15.85 -10.09 -2.44
C ILE A 36 -16.10 -9.61 -1.00
N VAL A 37 -15.97 -8.30 -0.77
CA VAL A 37 -16.16 -7.65 0.53
C VAL A 37 -17.23 -6.57 0.39
N ARG A 38 -18.12 -6.43 1.37
CA ARG A 38 -19.30 -5.54 1.34
C ARG A 38 -19.46 -4.81 2.67
N GLY A 39 -20.02 -3.60 2.64
CA GLY A 39 -20.48 -2.88 3.82
C GLY A 39 -19.39 -2.61 4.84
N VAL A 40 -18.20 -2.18 4.38
CA VAL A 40 -17.13 -1.79 5.30
C VAL A 40 -17.37 -0.35 5.74
N ASP A 41 -17.89 -0.21 6.96
CA ASP A 41 -18.17 1.08 7.63
C ASP A 41 -17.24 1.29 8.83
N ARG A 42 -16.01 1.72 8.59
CA ARG A 42 -14.98 1.85 9.65
C ARG A 42 -14.06 3.03 9.39
N SER A 43 -13.43 3.51 10.45
CA SER A 43 -12.39 4.53 10.38
C SER A 43 -11.08 3.99 10.94
N VAL A 44 -9.97 4.39 10.33
CA VAL A 44 -8.62 4.13 10.80
C VAL A 44 -8.06 5.44 11.35
N LEU A 45 -7.69 5.44 12.63
CA LEU A 45 -7.15 6.61 13.33
C LEU A 45 -5.62 6.53 13.45
N ALA A 46 -4.97 7.68 13.59
CA ALA A 46 -3.53 7.75 13.75
C ALA A 46 -3.03 6.89 14.94
N GLY A 47 -1.95 6.15 14.72
CA GLY A 47 -1.34 5.26 15.73
C GLY A 47 -2.02 3.90 15.90
N GLN A 48 -3.16 3.64 15.24
CA GLN A 48 -3.82 2.34 15.33
C GLN A 48 -3.04 1.25 14.57
N ARG A 49 -3.06 0.04 15.14
CA ARG A 49 -2.61 -1.19 14.49
C ARG A 49 -3.82 -2.09 14.29
N ILE A 50 -4.15 -2.38 13.03
CA ILE A 50 -5.35 -3.13 12.67
C ILE A 50 -4.94 -4.46 12.04
N GLY A 51 -5.50 -5.56 12.54
CA GLY A 51 -5.41 -6.88 11.93
C GLY A 51 -6.69 -7.24 11.20
N ILE A 52 -6.58 -7.65 9.93
CA ILE A 52 -7.70 -8.18 9.15
C ILE A 52 -7.69 -9.71 9.27
N LEU A 53 -8.70 -10.28 9.90
CA LEU A 53 -8.81 -11.71 10.18
C LEU A 53 -9.87 -12.37 9.29
N GLY A 54 -9.67 -13.66 8.99
CA GLY A 54 -10.59 -14.47 8.20
C GLY A 54 -9.87 -15.60 7.47
N ALA A 55 -10.61 -16.61 7.04
CA ALA A 55 -10.07 -17.73 6.29
C ALA A 55 -9.45 -17.30 4.94
N ASN A 56 -8.67 -18.19 4.33
CA ASN A 56 -8.15 -17.96 2.98
C ASN A 56 -9.31 -17.86 1.98
N GLY A 57 -9.21 -16.93 1.04
CA GLY A 57 -10.28 -16.65 0.07
C GLY A 57 -11.37 -15.67 0.53
N GLN A 58 -11.41 -15.28 1.81
CA GLN A 58 -12.45 -14.38 2.35
C GLN A 58 -12.27 -12.88 2.01
N GLY A 59 -11.37 -12.54 1.07
CA GLY A 59 -11.24 -11.16 0.58
C GLY A 59 -10.30 -10.24 1.36
N LYS A 60 -9.51 -10.75 2.31
CA LYS A 60 -8.51 -9.94 3.05
C LYS A 60 -7.60 -9.16 2.11
N SER A 61 -6.96 -9.85 1.17
CA SER A 61 -6.06 -9.22 0.20
C SER A 61 -6.81 -8.26 -0.74
N THR A 62 -8.07 -8.56 -1.08
CA THR A 62 -8.91 -7.66 -1.89
C THR A 62 -9.17 -6.34 -1.17
N LEU A 63 -9.53 -6.39 0.13
CA LEU A 63 -9.72 -5.19 0.93
C LEU A 63 -8.41 -4.39 1.05
N VAL A 64 -7.29 -5.05 1.34
CA VAL A 64 -5.99 -4.38 1.46
C VAL A 64 -5.57 -3.73 0.13
N LYS A 65 -5.73 -4.42 -1.00
CA LYS A 65 -5.42 -3.86 -2.32
C LYS A 65 -6.31 -2.66 -2.66
N THR A 66 -7.58 -2.68 -2.25
CA THR A 66 -8.50 -1.56 -2.44
C THR A 66 -8.05 -0.34 -1.62
N ILE A 67 -7.69 -0.55 -0.35
CA ILE A 67 -7.13 0.51 0.52
C ILE A 67 -5.81 1.07 -0.05
N ALA A 68 -4.97 0.20 -0.59
CA ALA A 68 -3.70 0.56 -1.22
C ALA A 68 -3.85 1.24 -2.60
N ARG A 69 -5.08 1.49 -3.06
CA ARG A 69 -5.39 2.04 -4.40
C ARG A 69 -4.92 1.17 -5.57
N ALA A 70 -4.53 -0.08 -5.31
CA ALA A 70 -4.19 -1.06 -6.34
C ALA A 70 -5.44 -1.55 -7.09
N GLN A 71 -6.63 -1.30 -6.54
CA GLN A 71 -7.93 -1.58 -7.17
C GLN A 71 -8.93 -0.52 -6.70
N ALA A 72 -9.83 -0.10 -7.61
CA ALA A 72 -10.88 0.84 -7.26
C ALA A 72 -11.97 0.15 -6.43
N PRO A 73 -12.61 0.87 -5.48
CA PRO A 73 -13.84 0.41 -4.85
C PRO A 73 -14.91 0.08 -5.88
N MET A 74 -15.71 -0.95 -5.62
CA MET A 74 -16.85 -1.29 -6.47
C MET A 74 -18.10 -0.51 -6.10
N ALA A 75 -18.24 -0.14 -4.83
CA ALA A 75 -19.30 0.73 -4.31
C ALA A 75 -18.85 1.37 -2.99
N GLY A 76 -19.63 2.33 -2.49
CA GLY A 76 -19.31 3.10 -1.29
C GLY A 76 -18.18 4.09 -1.51
N THR A 77 -17.68 4.68 -0.43
CA THR A 77 -16.61 5.68 -0.48
C THR A 77 -15.46 5.35 0.48
N MET A 78 -14.25 5.72 0.05
CA MET A 78 -13.06 5.74 0.88
C MET A 78 -12.55 7.18 0.92
N THR A 79 -12.65 7.81 2.08
CA THR A 79 -12.15 9.17 2.32
C THR A 79 -10.82 9.11 3.04
N GLU A 80 -9.85 9.87 2.55
CA GLU A 80 -8.50 9.91 3.09
C GLU A 80 -8.22 11.24 3.77
N GLY A 81 -7.51 11.18 4.90
CA GLY A 81 -7.02 12.37 5.57
C GLY A 81 -6.04 13.17 4.71
N LYS A 82 -6.10 14.50 4.79
CA LYS A 82 -5.24 15.37 3.99
C LYS A 82 -3.75 15.09 4.26
N GLY A 83 -2.99 14.81 3.21
CA GLY A 83 -1.57 14.50 3.30
C GLY A 83 -1.26 13.06 3.73
N LEU A 84 -2.25 12.15 3.72
CA LEU A 84 -2.01 10.73 3.95
C LEU A 84 -1.11 10.14 2.84
N SER A 85 -0.05 9.47 3.27
CA SER A 85 0.76 8.61 2.39
C SER A 85 0.53 7.14 2.77
N ILE A 86 0.26 6.30 1.77
CA ILE A 86 0.00 4.87 1.96
C ILE A 86 1.17 4.10 1.39
N GLY A 87 1.89 3.37 2.25
CA GLY A 87 2.86 2.36 1.85
C GLY A 87 2.19 0.99 1.79
N TYR A 88 2.37 0.26 0.69
CA TYR A 88 1.82 -1.08 0.50
C TYR A 88 2.93 -2.06 0.20
N PHE A 89 2.94 -3.19 0.92
CA PHE A 89 3.89 -4.28 0.72
C PHE A 89 3.10 -5.58 0.51
N ALA A 90 3.20 -6.15 -0.70
CA ALA A 90 2.52 -7.37 -1.08
C ALA A 90 3.50 -8.54 -1.16
N GLN A 91 3.03 -9.74 -0.81
CA GLN A 91 3.88 -10.94 -0.77
C GLN A 91 4.51 -11.29 -2.14
N GLN A 92 3.87 -10.94 -3.26
CA GLN A 92 4.38 -11.19 -4.62
C GLN A 92 5.35 -10.10 -5.13
N GLU A 93 5.48 -8.95 -4.45
CA GLU A 93 6.44 -7.91 -4.86
C GLU A 93 7.90 -8.35 -4.68
N LEU A 94 8.15 -9.41 -3.90
CA LEU A 94 9.47 -10.02 -3.79
C LEU A 94 9.96 -10.61 -5.13
N ASP A 95 9.05 -10.96 -6.05
CA ASP A 95 9.41 -11.51 -7.37
C ASP A 95 9.97 -10.44 -8.33
N VAL A 96 9.91 -9.15 -7.95
CA VAL A 96 10.47 -8.02 -8.71
C VAL A 96 11.92 -7.72 -8.28
N LEU A 97 12.41 -8.39 -7.24
CA LEU A 97 13.79 -8.27 -6.79
C LEU A 97 14.71 -9.06 -7.72
N ARG A 98 15.67 -8.33 -8.30
CA ARG A 98 16.75 -8.92 -9.09
C ARG A 98 17.86 -9.35 -8.14
N LEU A 99 18.02 -10.66 -8.00
CA LEU A 99 19.00 -11.26 -7.08
C LEU A 99 20.45 -10.95 -7.48
N ASP A 100 20.67 -10.49 -8.71
CA ASP A 100 21.95 -10.03 -9.26
C ASP A 100 22.23 -8.54 -9.01
N GLU A 101 21.32 -7.79 -8.36
CA GLU A 101 21.49 -6.36 -8.08
C GLU A 101 21.58 -6.05 -6.59
N GLY A 102 22.45 -5.10 -6.25
CA GLY A 102 22.47 -4.48 -4.93
C GLY A 102 21.29 -3.50 -4.72
N PRO A 103 20.95 -3.15 -3.46
CA PRO A 103 19.86 -2.22 -3.16
C PRO A 103 19.95 -0.86 -3.88
N LEU A 104 21.15 -0.31 -4.05
CA LEU A 104 21.37 0.96 -4.76
C LEU A 104 21.05 0.84 -6.25
N GLU A 105 21.54 -0.22 -6.89
CA GLU A 105 21.31 -0.48 -8.31
C GLU A 105 19.81 -0.65 -8.59
N HIS A 106 19.13 -1.37 -7.69
CA HIS A 106 17.69 -1.53 -7.70
C HIS A 106 16.95 -0.18 -7.61
N MET A 107 17.34 0.67 -6.66
CA MET A 107 16.74 2.01 -6.47
C MET A 107 17.02 2.94 -7.66
N VAL A 108 18.23 2.92 -8.22
CA VAL A 108 18.58 3.73 -9.40
C VAL A 108 17.73 3.30 -10.60
N ARG A 109 17.53 2.01 -10.82
CA ARG A 109 16.66 1.51 -11.88
C ARG A 109 15.20 1.92 -11.66
N LEU A 110 14.65 1.69 -10.47
CA LEU A 110 13.28 2.11 -10.15
C LEU A 110 13.08 3.63 -10.33
N ALA A 111 14.07 4.44 -9.94
CA ALA A 111 14.01 5.89 -10.11
C ALA A 111 13.97 6.30 -11.60
N ARG A 112 14.60 5.52 -12.50
CA ARG A 112 14.48 5.74 -13.95
C ARG A 112 13.10 5.39 -14.50
N ASP A 113 12.47 4.34 -13.95
CA ASP A 113 11.22 3.80 -14.48
C ASP A 113 9.98 4.52 -13.95
N VAL A 114 10.02 5.04 -12.70
CA VAL A 114 8.80 5.47 -11.97
C VAL A 114 8.88 6.90 -11.42
N GLY A 115 10.05 7.54 -11.38
CA GLY A 115 10.26 8.82 -10.68
C GLY A 115 10.95 9.92 -11.50
N PRO A 116 11.01 11.16 -10.98
CA PRO A 116 11.99 12.13 -11.45
C PRO A 116 13.39 11.55 -11.22
N PRO A 117 14.39 11.84 -12.06
CA PRO A 117 15.74 11.32 -11.89
C PRO A 117 16.32 11.83 -10.57
N GLY A 118 16.18 11.05 -9.50
CA GLY A 118 16.90 11.28 -8.25
C GLY A 118 18.39 11.18 -8.54
N ARG A 119 19.18 12.12 -8.03
CA ARG A 119 20.64 12.00 -8.14
C ARG A 119 21.05 10.75 -7.37
N GLU A 120 21.92 9.92 -7.95
CA GLU A 120 22.40 8.68 -7.32
C GLU A 120 22.87 8.89 -5.87
N GLN A 121 23.48 10.06 -5.59
CA GLN A 121 23.90 10.45 -4.24
C GLN A 121 22.76 10.48 -3.22
N GLU A 122 21.56 10.95 -3.59
CA GLU A 122 20.39 10.99 -2.70
C GLU A 122 19.89 9.57 -2.36
N LEU A 123 20.01 8.63 -3.31
CA LEU A 123 19.66 7.23 -3.11
C LEU A 123 20.69 6.51 -2.24
N ARG A 124 21.97 6.86 -2.37
CA ARG A 124 23.05 6.40 -1.46
C ARG A 124 22.79 6.88 -0.04
N ASP A 125 22.53 8.18 0.13
CA ASP A 125 22.23 8.78 1.44
C ASP A 125 20.96 8.16 2.08
N PHE A 126 20.00 7.74 1.26
CA PHE A 126 18.80 7.02 1.71
C PHE A 126 19.13 5.62 2.27
N LEU A 127 20.07 4.91 1.67
CA LEU A 127 20.43 3.54 2.05
C LEU A 127 21.35 3.46 3.29
N GLY A 128 22.02 4.57 3.63
CA GLY A 128 22.95 4.66 4.75
C GLY A 128 24.41 4.59 4.32
#